data_AF-A0A940RB29-F1
#
_entry.id   AF-A0A940RB29-F1
#
_cell.length_a   1.000
_cell.length_b   1.000
_cell.length_c   1.000
_cell.angle_alpha   90.00
_cell.angle_beta   90.00
_cell.angle_gamma   90.00
#
_symmetry.space_group_name_H-M   'P 1'
#
loop_
_entity.id
_entity.type
_entity.pdbx_description
1 polymer ?
#
loop_
_entity_poly.entity_id
_entity_poly.type
_entity_poly.pdbx_seq_one_letter_code
_entity_poly.pdbx_strand_id
1 'polypeptide(L)'
;MSTFLILSVLQGAAILIDEIFFHHKRGLPRWERIGHPIDTATVLSCLLFLSFAPRTPMTEWIYIGLAIASTICITKDEWVHRKFCTGTEMWLHAVLFIVHPLLLYVAYHEWEISRFYFQMVSVGVTAFFFYQIIYWNVIEYRLREKKRIATFRRATDQELYDYFAE
;
A
#
# COMPACT_ATOMS: atom_id res chain seq x y z
N MET A 1 -1.96 -27.43 -0.88
CA MET A 1 -2.08 -26.04 -1.35
C MET A 1 -1.51 -25.16 -0.24
N SER A 2 -0.51 -24.32 -0.52
CA SER A 2 0.10 -23.46 0.52
C SER A 2 -0.95 -22.51 1.09
N THR A 3 -1.11 -22.49 2.41
CA THR A 3 -2.04 -21.60 3.10
C THR A 3 -1.59 -20.16 2.94
N PHE A 4 -0.26 -19.94 2.96
CA PHE A 4 0.35 -18.65 2.67
C PHE A 4 -0.08 -18.12 1.30
N LEU A 5 -0.06 -18.97 0.26
CA LEU A 5 -0.46 -18.55 -1.09
C LEU A 5 -1.93 -18.12 -1.14
N ILE A 6 -2.83 -18.88 -0.51
CA ILE A 6 -4.26 -18.56 -0.46
C ILE A 6 -4.46 -17.18 0.20
N LEU A 7 -3.86 -16.97 1.37
CA LEU A 7 -3.97 -15.69 2.08
C LEU A 7 -3.34 -14.54 1.29
N SER A 8 -2.22 -14.79 0.59
CA SER A 8 -1.56 -13.78 -0.26
C SER A 8 -2.44 -13.37 -1.43
N VAL A 9 -3.15 -14.31 -2.06
CA VAL A 9 -4.11 -14.02 -3.14
C VAL A 9 -5.29 -13.22 -2.59
N LEU A 10 -5.84 -13.60 -1.44
CA LEU A 10 -6.94 -12.87 -0.80
C LEU A 10 -6.53 -11.44 -0.42
N GLN A 11 -5.39 -11.26 0.23
CA GLN A 11 -4.85 -9.94 0.58
C GLN A 11 -4.57 -9.11 -0.67
N GLY A 12 -3.92 -9.70 -1.68
CA GLY A 12 -3.63 -9.03 -2.95
C GLY A 12 -4.90 -8.59 -3.68
N ALA A 13 -5.93 -9.44 -3.73
CA ALA A 13 -7.22 -9.09 -4.32
C ALA A 13 -7.90 -7.93 -3.57
N ALA A 14 -7.90 -7.95 -2.23
CA ALA A 14 -8.45 -6.87 -1.43
C ALA A 14 -7.68 -5.54 -1.64
N ILE A 15 -6.34 -5.58 -1.70
CA ILE A 15 -5.51 -4.41 -2.04
C ILE A 15 -5.84 -3.88 -3.44
N LEU A 16 -6.01 -4.76 -4.43
CA LEU A 16 -6.34 -4.33 -5.79
C LEU A 16 -7.75 -3.72 -5.89
N ILE A 17 -8.72 -4.26 -5.15
CA ILE A 17 -10.06 -3.67 -5.05
C ILE A 17 -9.94 -2.26 -4.45
N ASP A 18 -9.18 -2.12 -3.37
CA ASP A 18 -8.97 -0.84 -2.72
C ASP A 18 -8.34 0.19 -3.67
N GLU A 19 -7.27 -0.23 -4.33
CA GLU A 19 -6.54 0.58 -5.29
C GLU A 19 -7.44 1.03 -6.45
N ILE A 20 -8.11 0.10 -7.13
CA ILE A 20 -8.85 0.38 -8.35
C ILE A 20 -10.14 1.16 -8.08
N PHE A 21 -10.87 0.84 -7.01
CA PHE A 21 -12.20 1.41 -6.78
C PHE A 21 -12.20 2.60 -5.83
N PHE A 22 -11.43 2.55 -4.75
CA PHE A 22 -11.42 3.63 -3.76
C PHE A 22 -10.33 4.64 -4.08
N HIS A 23 -9.07 4.20 -4.19
CA HIS A 23 -7.95 5.11 -4.40
C HIS A 23 -8.05 5.89 -5.70
N HIS A 24 -8.31 5.27 -6.86
CA HIS A 24 -8.45 6.05 -8.10
C HIS A 24 -9.62 7.03 -8.07
N LYS A 25 -10.70 6.74 -7.32
CA LYS A 25 -11.89 7.59 -7.25
C LYS A 25 -11.67 8.84 -6.38
N ARG A 26 -11.12 8.69 -5.17
CA ARG A 26 -10.86 9.83 -4.25
C ARG A 26 -9.48 10.45 -4.46
N GLY A 27 -8.55 9.63 -4.96
CA GLY A 27 -7.12 9.86 -5.01
C GLY A 27 -6.43 9.92 -3.65
N LEU A 28 -5.11 9.76 -3.66
CA LEU A 28 -4.36 9.72 -2.40
C LEU A 28 -3.95 11.11 -1.87
N PRO A 29 -4.17 11.41 -0.58
CA PRO A 29 -3.50 12.48 0.15
C PRO A 29 -2.00 12.19 0.29
N ARG A 30 -1.19 13.22 0.54
CA ARG A 30 0.28 13.11 0.58
C ARG A 30 0.79 12.04 1.57
N TRP A 31 0.11 11.88 2.70
CA TRP A 31 0.54 10.95 3.74
C TRP A 31 0.44 9.49 3.29
N GLU A 32 -0.68 9.11 2.67
CA GLU A 32 -0.88 7.77 2.09
C GLU A 32 0.11 7.48 0.95
N ARG A 33 0.48 8.48 0.14
CA ARG A 33 1.44 8.27 -0.97
C ARG A 33 2.84 7.87 -0.52
N ILE A 34 3.22 8.29 0.68
CA ILE A 34 4.51 7.94 1.30
C ILE A 34 4.32 6.70 2.19
N GLY A 35 3.21 6.64 2.92
CA GLY A 35 2.84 5.52 3.79
C GLY A 35 2.78 4.20 3.04
N HIS A 36 2.01 4.12 1.95
CA HIS A 36 1.76 2.85 1.25
C HIS A 36 3.04 2.19 0.70
N PRO A 37 4.00 2.94 0.09
CA PRO A 37 5.30 2.36 -0.24
C PRO A 37 6.07 1.85 0.98
N ILE A 38 6.02 2.55 2.12
CA ILE A 38 6.68 2.11 3.36
C ILE A 38 6.03 0.79 3.83
N ASP A 39 4.70 0.70 3.86
CA ASP A 39 4.00 -0.53 4.24
C ASP A 39 4.39 -1.70 3.35
N THR A 40 4.39 -1.45 2.04
CA THR A 40 4.78 -2.44 1.02
C THR A 40 6.25 -2.86 1.19
N ALA A 41 7.14 -1.93 1.52
CA ALA A 41 8.53 -2.24 1.81
C ALA A 41 8.71 -3.09 3.09
N THR A 42 7.90 -2.85 4.14
CA THR A 42 7.98 -3.66 5.37
C THR A 42 7.55 -5.11 5.15
N VAL A 43 6.47 -5.34 4.38
CA VAL A 43 6.04 -6.72 4.04
C VAL A 43 7.03 -7.37 3.07
N LEU A 44 7.55 -6.61 2.09
CA LEU A 44 8.57 -7.11 1.17
C LEU A 44 9.83 -7.54 1.94
N SER A 45 10.25 -6.77 2.94
CA SER A 45 11.37 -7.12 3.81
C SER A 45 11.13 -8.45 4.53
N CYS A 46 9.92 -8.69 5.04
CA CYS A 46 9.55 -9.98 5.64
C CYS A 46 9.65 -11.14 4.62
N LEU A 47 9.11 -10.95 3.42
CA LEU A 47 9.11 -11.99 2.38
C LEU A 47 10.52 -12.31 1.87
N LEU A 48 11.35 -11.29 1.65
CA LEU A 48 12.74 -11.48 1.24
C LEU A 48 13.55 -12.13 2.37
N PHE A 49 13.30 -11.75 3.62
CA PHE A 49 13.95 -12.40 4.76
C PHE A 49 13.64 -13.90 4.81
N LEU A 50 12.35 -14.28 4.73
CA LEU A 50 11.97 -15.70 4.68
C LEU A 50 12.52 -16.44 3.45
N SER A 51 12.67 -15.74 2.32
CA SER A 51 13.18 -16.33 1.08
C SER A 51 14.66 -16.73 1.15
N PHE A 52 15.46 -15.97 1.90
CA PHE A 52 16.93 -16.08 1.86
C PHE A 52 17.58 -16.45 3.19
N ALA A 53 16.97 -16.13 4.33
CA ALA A 53 17.53 -16.47 5.62
C ALA A 53 17.24 -17.93 6.00
N PRO A 54 18.24 -18.69 6.48
CA PRO A 54 17.99 -20.01 7.06
C PRO A 54 17.26 -19.85 8.40
N ARG A 55 16.39 -20.82 8.74
CA ARG A 55 15.73 -20.84 10.04
C ARG A 55 16.70 -21.25 11.15
N THR A 56 16.89 -20.33 12.09
CA THR A 56 17.70 -20.48 13.31
C THR A 56 16.98 -19.75 14.44
N PRO A 57 17.29 -20.03 15.73
CA PRO A 57 16.66 -19.30 16.83
C PRO A 57 16.82 -17.78 16.73
N MET A 58 17.97 -17.30 16.23
CA MET A 58 18.19 -15.86 16.05
C MET A 58 17.36 -15.29 14.89
N THR A 59 17.33 -15.96 13.74
CA THR A 59 16.58 -15.47 12.58
C THR A 59 15.07 -15.53 12.81
N GLU A 60 14.57 -16.46 13.63
CA GLU A 60 13.17 -16.45 14.09
C GLU A 60 12.82 -15.17 14.85
N TRP A 61 13.64 -14.76 15.82
CA TRP A 61 13.41 -13.51 16.55
C TRP A 61 13.48 -12.27 15.65
N ILE A 62 14.42 -12.25 14.69
CA ILE A 62 14.50 -11.17 13.71
C ILE A 62 13.23 -11.11 12.87
N TYR A 63 12.75 -12.25 12.35
CA TYR A 63 11.52 -12.30 11.57
C TYR A 63 10.31 -11.84 12.38
N ILE A 64 10.16 -12.32 13.62
CA ILE A 64 9.06 -11.91 14.51
C ILE A 64 9.10 -10.38 14.71
N GLY A 65 10.28 -9.81 14.95
CA GLY A 65 10.46 -8.36 15.04
C GLY A 65 10.03 -7.62 13.77
N LEU A 66 10.43 -8.10 12.60
CA LEU A 66 10.03 -7.54 11.30
C LEU A 66 8.51 -7.63 11.08
N ALA A 67 7.89 -8.77 11.42
CA ALA A 67 6.46 -8.99 11.25
C ALA A 67 5.62 -8.10 12.16
N ILE A 68 6.04 -7.93 13.42
CA ILE A 68 5.42 -6.98 14.36
C ILE A 68 5.57 -5.55 13.84
N ALA A 69 6.78 -5.16 13.40
CA ALA A 69 7.00 -3.83 12.86
C ALA A 69 6.14 -3.55 11.63
N SER A 70 6.02 -4.51 10.70
CA SER A 70 5.15 -4.41 9.52
C SER A 70 3.67 -4.27 9.91
N THR A 71 3.21 -5.05 10.89
CA THR A 71 1.83 -4.98 11.39
C THR A 71 1.54 -3.64 12.07
N ILE A 72 2.47 -3.11 12.88
CA ILE A 72 2.32 -1.79 13.47
C ILE A 72 2.32 -0.71 12.38
N CYS A 73 3.16 -0.85 11.35
CA CYS A 73 3.28 0.12 10.26
C CYS A 73 1.93 0.40 9.58
N ILE A 74 1.16 -0.65 9.25
CA ILE A 74 -0.14 -0.46 8.59
C ILE A 74 -1.20 0.19 9.49
N THR A 75 -1.08 0.09 10.83
CA THR A 75 -2.07 0.71 11.74
C THR A 75 -2.02 2.23 11.73
N LYS A 76 -0.92 2.85 11.31
CA LYS A 76 -0.78 4.32 11.21
C LYS A 76 -1.81 4.92 10.24
N ASP A 77 -2.28 4.13 9.27
CA ASP A 77 -3.17 4.63 8.22
C ASP A 77 -4.58 4.87 8.74
N GLU A 78 -4.96 4.28 9.88
CA GLU A 78 -6.26 4.48 10.50
C GLU A 78 -6.55 5.96 10.81
N TRP A 79 -5.52 6.74 11.15
CA TRP A 79 -5.66 8.18 11.38
C TRP A 79 -6.04 8.96 10.13
N VAL A 80 -5.67 8.46 8.95
CA VAL A 80 -6.04 9.03 7.66
C VAL A 80 -7.36 8.47 7.22
N HIS A 81 -7.55 7.15 7.31
CA HIS A 81 -8.75 6.48 6.88
C HIS A 81 -9.99 7.12 7.52
N ARG A 82 -9.96 7.36 8.84
CA ARG A 82 -11.09 7.94 9.58
C ARG A 82 -11.57 9.30 9.06
N LYS A 83 -10.75 9.99 8.25
CA LYS A 83 -11.06 11.32 7.68
C LYS A 83 -11.58 11.23 6.26
N PHE A 84 -11.18 10.22 5.49
CA PHE A 84 -11.37 10.19 4.03
C PHE A 84 -12.14 8.97 3.52
N CYS A 85 -12.11 7.84 4.22
CA CYS A 85 -12.70 6.60 3.74
C CYS A 85 -14.21 6.56 4.02
N THR A 86 -14.96 5.95 3.09
CA THR A 86 -16.36 5.60 3.32
C THR A 86 -16.46 4.38 4.25
N GLY A 87 -17.67 4.09 4.76
CA GLY A 87 -17.89 2.89 5.60
C GLY A 87 -17.50 1.57 4.90
N THR A 88 -17.67 1.48 3.57
CA THR A 88 -17.28 0.28 2.80
C THR A 88 -15.77 0.14 2.65
N GLU A 89 -15.08 1.26 2.41
CA GLU A 89 -13.61 1.30 2.33
C GLU A 89 -13.00 0.95 3.69
N MET A 90 -13.59 1.48 4.77
CA MET A 90 -13.22 1.11 6.13
C MET A 90 -13.36 -0.37 6.45
N TRP A 91 -14.46 -0.97 6.03
CA TRP A 91 -14.66 -2.40 6.21
C TRP A 91 -13.59 -3.21 5.46
N LEU A 92 -13.24 -2.82 4.23
CA LEU A 92 -12.16 -3.45 3.46
C LEU A 92 -10.81 -3.32 4.18
N HIS A 93 -10.50 -2.15 4.73
CA HIS A 93 -9.27 -1.91 5.49
C HIS A 93 -9.22 -2.74 6.78
N ALA A 94 -10.35 -2.88 7.49
CA ALA A 94 -10.43 -3.76 8.65
C ALA A 94 -10.15 -5.23 8.29
N VAL A 95 -10.66 -5.70 7.14
CA VAL A 95 -10.34 -7.04 6.62
C VAL A 95 -8.84 -7.16 6.33
N LEU A 96 -8.24 -6.17 5.66
CA LEU A 96 -6.79 -6.14 5.39
C LEU A 96 -5.96 -6.17 6.67
N PHE A 97 -6.37 -5.44 7.72
CA PHE A 97 -5.69 -5.41 9.02
C PHE A 97 -5.77 -6.74 9.78
N ILE A 98 -6.77 -7.58 9.51
CA ILE A 98 -6.87 -8.93 10.07
C ILE A 98 -6.04 -9.90 9.24
N VAL A 99 -6.14 -9.83 7.90
CA VAL A 99 -5.47 -10.77 7.00
C VAL A 99 -3.95 -10.61 7.05
N HIS A 100 -3.44 -9.38 7.17
CA HIS A 100 -1.99 -9.10 7.18
C HIS A 100 -1.19 -9.84 8.28
N PRO A 101 -1.50 -9.68 9.59
CA PRO A 101 -0.78 -10.41 10.63
C PRO A 101 -1.00 -11.92 10.53
N LEU A 102 -2.18 -12.38 10.07
CA LEU A 102 -2.44 -13.80 9.84
C LEU A 102 -1.55 -14.36 8.70
N LEU A 103 -1.39 -13.62 7.61
CA LEU A 103 -0.51 -13.97 6.50
C LEU A 103 0.93 -14.10 6.96
N LEU A 104 1.43 -13.13 7.75
CA LEU A 104 2.79 -13.16 8.29
C LEU A 104 3.01 -14.30 9.30
N TYR A 105 1.99 -14.62 10.09
CA TYR A 105 2.01 -15.78 10.99
C TYR A 105 2.07 -17.10 10.21
N VAL A 106 1.25 -17.25 9.17
CA VAL A 106 1.28 -18.45 8.32
C VAL A 106 2.61 -18.56 7.58
N ALA A 107 3.17 -17.45 7.10
CA ALA A 107 4.47 -17.43 6.45
C ALA A 107 5.59 -17.91 7.38
N TYR A 108 5.54 -17.56 8.67
CA TYR A 108 6.46 -18.09 9.69
C TYR A 108 6.38 -19.61 9.82
N HIS A 109 5.16 -20.16 9.88
CA HIS A 109 4.96 -21.60 10.00
C HIS A 109 5.32 -22.37 8.74
N GLU A 110 5.17 -21.75 7.57
CA GLU A 110 5.52 -22.34 6.28
C GLU A 110 6.94 -22.00 5.81
N TRP A 111 7.78 -21.36 6.64
CA TRP A 111 9.08 -20.77 6.24
C TRP A 111 9.92 -21.71 5.35
N GLU A 112 10.19 -22.93 5.82
CA GLU A 112 11.08 -23.84 5.09
C GLU A 112 10.45 -24.49 3.86
N ILE A 113 9.12 -24.62 3.84
CA ILE A 113 8.39 -25.39 2.83
C ILE A 113 7.94 -24.48 1.67
N SER A 114 7.65 -23.21 1.95
CA SER A 114 7.00 -22.29 1.01
C SER A 114 7.94 -21.22 0.43
N ARG A 115 9.26 -21.43 0.48
CA ARG A 115 10.26 -20.45 -0.03
C ARG A 115 9.99 -19.99 -1.46
N PHE A 116 9.63 -20.92 -2.35
CA PHE A 116 9.25 -20.61 -3.73
C PHE A 116 8.06 -19.63 -3.80
N TYR A 117 7.05 -19.82 -2.96
CA TYR A 117 5.89 -18.94 -2.92
C TYR A 117 6.24 -17.56 -2.34
N PHE A 118 7.14 -17.46 -1.36
CA PHE A 118 7.61 -16.16 -0.86
C PHE A 118 8.32 -15.36 -1.96
N GLN A 119 9.15 -16.00 -2.77
CA GLN A 119 9.82 -15.38 -3.91
C GLN A 119 8.82 -14.95 -4.99
N MET A 120 7.83 -15.79 -5.31
CA MET A 120 6.79 -15.44 -6.28
C MET A 120 5.96 -14.25 -5.81
N VAL A 121 5.52 -14.24 -4.55
CA VAL A 121 4.76 -13.13 -3.97
C VAL A 121 5.62 -11.87 -3.86
N SER A 122 6.91 -11.99 -3.50
CA SER A 122 7.81 -10.82 -3.40
C SER A 122 8.01 -10.13 -4.75
N VAL A 123 8.04 -10.86 -5.86
CA VAL A 123 8.05 -10.27 -7.22
C VAL A 123 6.79 -9.44 -7.46
N GLY A 124 5.61 -9.98 -7.15
CA GLY A 124 4.34 -9.25 -7.28
C GLY A 124 4.28 -8.00 -6.40
N VAL A 125 4.69 -8.13 -5.13
CA VAL A 125 4.76 -7.02 -4.18
C VAL A 125 5.76 -5.96 -4.63
N THR A 126 6.90 -6.37 -5.21
CA THR A 126 7.90 -5.45 -5.78
C THR A 126 7.34 -4.68 -6.97
N ALA A 127 6.63 -5.35 -7.88
CA ALA A 127 5.96 -4.69 -9.00
C ALA A 127 4.93 -3.66 -8.49
N PHE A 128 4.15 -4.02 -7.47
CA PHE A 128 3.18 -3.12 -6.86
C PHE A 128 3.84 -1.93 -6.15
N PHE A 129 4.96 -2.15 -5.45
CA PHE A 129 5.76 -1.10 -4.81
C PHE A 129 6.22 -0.04 -5.83
N PHE A 130 6.79 -0.48 -6.96
CA PHE A 130 7.20 0.44 -8.02
C PHE A 130 6.00 1.15 -8.64
N TYR A 131 4.88 0.44 -8.85
CA TYR A 131 3.64 1.07 -9.29
C TYR A 131 3.20 2.18 -8.33
N GLN A 132 3.20 1.96 -7.01
CA GLN A 132 2.80 2.97 -6.03
C GLN A 132 3.70 4.22 -6.09
N ILE A 133 5.02 4.01 -6.22
CA ILE A 133 5.97 5.12 -6.34
C ILE A 133 5.74 5.88 -7.65
N ILE A 134 5.74 5.19 -8.78
CA ILE A 134 5.69 5.82 -10.10
C ILE A 134 4.32 6.48 -10.31
N TYR A 135 3.23 5.75 -10.08
CA TYR A 135 1.90 6.26 -10.36
C TYR A 135 1.50 7.39 -9.41
N TRP A 136 1.52 7.15 -8.09
CA TRP A 136 1.00 8.12 -7.13
C TRP A 136 1.95 9.28 -6.83
N ASN A 137 3.26 9.03 -6.80
CA ASN A 137 4.24 10.07 -6.47
C ASN A 137 4.76 10.83 -7.71
N VAL A 138 4.74 10.24 -8.91
CA VAL A 138 5.21 10.91 -10.13
C VAL A 138 4.08 11.30 -11.07
N ILE A 139 3.27 10.35 -11.53
CA ILE A 139 2.28 10.60 -12.59
C ILE A 139 1.11 11.44 -12.07
N GLU A 140 0.38 10.93 -11.08
CA GLU A 140 -0.82 11.58 -10.54
C GLU A 140 -0.48 12.91 -9.88
N TYR A 141 0.69 13.01 -9.23
CA TYR A 141 1.19 14.28 -8.69
C TYR A 141 1.28 15.36 -9.78
N ARG A 142 1.94 15.04 -10.91
CA ARG A 142 2.08 15.97 -12.03
C ARG A 142 0.74 16.31 -12.70
N LEU A 143 -0.17 15.35 -12.80
CA LEU A 143 -1.51 15.58 -13.36
C LEU A 143 -2.31 16.57 -12.49
N ARG A 144 -2.27 16.41 -11.17
CA ARG A 144 -2.93 17.33 -10.23
C ARG A 144 -2.31 18.71 -10.26
N GLU A 145 -0.98 18.81 -10.35
CA GLU A 145 -0.29 20.08 -10.47
C GLU A 145 -0.69 20.83 -11.75
N LYS A 146 -0.72 20.15 -12.90
CA LYS A 146 -1.19 20.73 -14.16
C LYS A 146 -2.63 21.21 -14.08
N LYS A 147 -3.54 20.42 -13.49
CA LYS A 147 -4.94 20.83 -13.27
C LYS A 147 -5.02 22.09 -12.41
N ARG A 148 -4.29 22.15 -11.29
CA ARG A 148 -4.26 23.32 -10.40
C ARG A 148 -3.78 24.58 -11.14
N ILE A 149 -2.72 24.48 -11.93
CA ILE A 149 -2.19 25.60 -12.72
C ILE A 149 -3.21 26.05 -13.78
N ALA A 150 -3.87 25.11 -14.45
CA ALA A 150 -4.90 25.44 -15.45
C ALA A 150 -6.12 26.13 -14.83
N THR A 151 -6.57 25.68 -13.66
CA THR A 151 -7.66 26.34 -12.92
C THR A 151 -7.27 27.75 -12.48
N PHE A 152 -6.05 27.93 -11.96
CA PHE A 152 -5.55 29.25 -11.55
C PHE A 152 -5.48 30.23 -12.73
N ARG A 153 -4.93 29.80 -13.88
CA ARG A 153 -4.89 30.63 -15.10
C ARG A 153 -6.28 31.08 -15.55
N ARG A 154 -7.25 30.16 -15.58
CA ARG A 154 -8.64 30.50 -15.94
C ARG A 154 -9.26 31.52 -14.99
N ALA A 155 -9.00 31.40 -13.68
CA ALA A 155 -9.49 32.36 -12.71
C ALA A 155 -8.88 33.75 -12.96
N THR A 156 -7.57 33.84 -13.17
CA THR A 156 -6.88 35.10 -13.49
C THR A 156 -7.35 35.72 -14.81
N ASP A 157 -7.58 34.91 -15.85
CA ASP A 157 -8.10 35.39 -17.14
C ASP A 157 -9.51 35.98 -16.99
N GLN A 158 -10.34 35.38 -16.14
CA GLN A 158 -11.70 35.87 -15.86
C GLN A 158 -11.69 37.14 -15.00
N GLU A 159 -10.84 37.22 -13.98
CA GLU A 159 -10.63 38.44 -13.18
C GLU A 159 -10.13 39.61 -14.05
N LEU A 160 -9.21 39.34 -15.00
CA LEU A 160 -8.75 40.34 -15.96
C LEU A 160 -9.88 40.78 -16.90
N TYR A 161 -10.68 39.85 -17.40
CA TYR A 161 -11.81 40.18 -18.27
C TYR A 161 -12.83 41.09 -17.55
N ASP A 162 -13.18 40.77 -16.31
CA ASP A 162 -14.13 41.55 -15.51
C ASP A 162 -13.58 42.97 -15.23
N TYR A 163 -12.27 43.11 -14.96
CA TYR A 163 -11.63 44.42 -14.71
C TYR A 163 -11.62 45.35 -15.93
N PHE A 164 -11.47 44.82 -17.15
CA PHE A 164 -11.45 45.62 -18.38
C PHE A 164 -12.84 45.81 -19.02
N ALA A 165 -13.87 45.17 -18.47
CA ALA A 165 -15.26 45.30 -18.94
C ALA A 165 -16.04 46.41 -18.23
N GLU A 166 -15.50 47.00 -17.15
CA GLU A 166 -15.98 48.23 -16.48
C GLU A 166 -15.41 49.51 -17.11
#